data_AF-A0A965RJJ1-F1
#
_entry.id   AF-A0A965RJJ1-F1
#
_cell.length_a   1.000
_cell.length_b   1.000
_cell.length_c   1.000
_cell.angle_alpha   90.00
_cell.angle_beta   90.00
_cell.angle_gamma   90.00
#
_symmetry.space_group_name_H-M   'P 1'
#
loop_
_entity.id
_entity.type
_entity.pdbx_description
1 polymer ?
#
loop_
_entity_poly.entity_id
_entity_poly.type
_entity_poly.pdbx_seq_one_letter_code
_entity_poly.pdbx_strand_id
1 'polypeptide(L)'
;MSEAVKTKPRLWEAAKKQAVSKLGGHSARAMQLAVKIYKEKGGGYKGEKSPSNTLSQWTKQDWRTKSGKPSKETGERYLPAKAIQALTPAEYAATSRAKRAGGGVGKTVKQPAKIAKKVARYT
;
A
#
# COMPACT_ATOMS: atom_id res chain seq x y z
N MET A 1 -13.71 -13.02 4.96
CA MET A 1 -12.71 -12.73 3.91
C MET A 1 -13.04 -13.59 2.71
N SER A 2 -13.45 -13.02 1.58
CA SER A 2 -13.75 -13.80 0.37
C SER A 2 -12.44 -14.34 -0.22
N GLU A 3 -12.26 -15.66 -0.24
CA GLU A 3 -11.10 -16.26 -0.90
C GLU A 3 -11.24 -16.17 -2.43
N ALA A 4 -10.16 -15.79 -3.10
CA ALA A 4 -10.14 -15.74 -4.56
C ALA A 4 -10.09 -17.17 -5.13
N VAL A 5 -11.20 -17.58 -5.74
CA VAL A 5 -11.34 -18.88 -6.41
C VAL A 5 -10.51 -18.87 -7.69
N LYS A 6 -9.61 -19.85 -7.86
CA LYS A 6 -8.71 -19.93 -9.02
C LYS A 6 -9.38 -20.76 -10.11
N THR A 7 -9.43 -20.26 -11.34
CA THR A 7 -10.09 -20.97 -12.45
C THR A 7 -9.34 -22.23 -12.87
N LYS A 8 -8.02 -22.28 -12.69
CA LYS A 8 -7.16 -23.39 -13.10
C LYS A 8 -6.23 -23.82 -11.95
N PRO A 9 -6.72 -24.60 -10.95
CA PRO A 9 -5.92 -24.98 -9.77
C PRO A 9 -4.61 -25.69 -10.09
N ARG A 10 -4.58 -26.57 -11.10
CA ARG A 10 -3.35 -27.29 -11.51
C ARG A 10 -2.27 -26.33 -12.03
N LEU A 11 -2.64 -25.30 -12.78
CA LEU A 11 -1.69 -24.27 -13.23
C LEU A 11 -1.16 -23.44 -12.07
N TRP A 12 -1.99 -23.20 -11.04
CA TRP A 12 -1.57 -22.50 -9.83
C TRP A 12 -0.52 -23.29 -9.05
N GLU A 13 -0.73 -24.59 -8.85
CA GLU A 13 0.26 -25.45 -8.19
C GLU A 13 1.59 -25.50 -8.95
N ALA A 14 1.54 -25.64 -10.28
CA ALA A 14 2.73 -25.60 -11.12
C ALA A 14 3.47 -24.24 -11.04
N ALA A 15 2.72 -23.13 -11.08
CA ALA A 15 3.27 -21.78 -10.95
C ALA A 15 3.92 -21.55 -9.57
N LYS A 16 3.29 -22.04 -8.49
CA LYS A 16 3.86 -21.99 -7.13
C LYS A 16 5.18 -22.77 -7.05
N LYS A 17 5.19 -24.02 -7.51
CA LYS A 17 6.40 -24.86 -7.48
C LYS A 17 7.55 -24.20 -8.25
N GLN A 18 7.25 -23.66 -9.44
CA GLN A 18 8.22 -22.94 -10.26
C GLN A 18 8.77 -21.70 -9.54
N ALA A 19 7.90 -20.89 -8.92
CA ALA A 19 8.31 -19.67 -8.25
C ALA A 19 9.12 -19.93 -6.97
N VAL A 20 8.73 -20.94 -6.18
CA VAL A 20 9.43 -21.37 -4.97
C VAL A 20 10.82 -21.90 -5.30
N SER A 21 10.93 -22.74 -6.33
CA SER A 21 12.21 -23.24 -6.82
C SER A 21 13.13 -22.10 -7.29
N LYS A 22 12.59 -21.13 -8.03
CA LYS A 22 13.37 -19.99 -8.54
C LYS A 22 13.86 -19.04 -7.45
N LEU A 23 13.13 -18.90 -6.35
CA LEU A 23 13.45 -17.96 -5.27
C LEU A 23 13.94 -18.64 -3.99
N GLY A 24 14.29 -19.92 -4.07
CA GLY A 24 14.92 -20.66 -2.98
C GLY A 24 14.02 -20.91 -1.77
N GLY A 25 12.69 -20.88 -1.93
CA GLY A 25 11.77 -21.18 -0.84
C GLY A 25 10.41 -20.47 -0.91
N HIS A 26 9.53 -20.84 0.02
CA HIS A 26 8.22 -20.22 0.20
C HIS A 26 8.38 -18.83 0.84
N SER A 27 8.40 -17.80 0.00
CA SER A 27 8.47 -16.39 0.42
C SER A 27 7.33 -15.56 -0.18
N ALA A 28 7.10 -14.37 0.38
CA ALA A 28 6.14 -13.42 -0.18
C ALA A 28 6.46 -13.09 -1.66
N ARG A 29 7.75 -12.93 -1.98
CA ARG A 29 8.22 -12.69 -3.34
C ARG A 29 8.01 -13.90 -4.25
N ALA A 30 8.16 -15.12 -3.73
CA ALA A 30 7.80 -16.35 -4.45
C ALA A 30 6.31 -16.40 -4.78
N MET A 31 5.43 -16.02 -3.85
CA MET A 31 3.99 -16.01 -4.13
C MET A 31 3.60 -14.89 -5.11
N GLN A 32 4.24 -13.73 -5.06
CA GLN A 32 4.06 -12.67 -6.07
C GLN A 32 4.47 -13.16 -7.47
N LEU A 33 5.61 -13.84 -7.57
CA LEU A 33 6.07 -14.44 -8.82
C LEU A 33 5.12 -15.55 -9.29
N ALA A 34 4.61 -16.40 -8.40
CA ALA A 34 3.63 -17.42 -8.73
C ALA A 34 2.35 -16.81 -9.31
N VAL A 35 1.86 -15.70 -8.75
CA VAL A 35 0.69 -14.96 -9.28
C VAL A 35 0.97 -14.42 -10.69
N LYS A 36 2.18 -13.89 -10.94
CA LYS A 36 2.60 -13.43 -12.27
C LYS A 36 2.61 -14.58 -13.28
N ILE A 37 3.32 -15.66 -12.98
CA ILE A 37 3.42 -16.86 -13.83
C ILE A 37 2.03 -17.46 -14.10
N TYR A 38 1.19 -17.55 -13.07
CA TYR A 38 -0.17 -18.07 -13.20
C TYR A 38 -1.00 -17.26 -14.19
N LYS A 39 -0.96 -15.92 -14.10
CA LYS A 39 -1.68 -15.04 -15.04
C LYS A 39 -1.12 -15.13 -16.46
N GLU A 40 0.20 -15.13 -16.63
CA GLU A 40 0.87 -15.26 -17.94
C GLU A 40 0.52 -16.60 -18.62
N LYS A 41 0.38 -17.68 -17.86
CA LYS A 41 -0.06 -19.00 -18.35
C LYS A 41 -1.58 -19.11 -18.57
N GLY A 42 -2.30 -17.99 -18.61
CA GLY A 42 -3.75 -17.95 -18.82
C GLY A 42 -4.57 -18.44 -17.62
N GLY A 43 -4.01 -18.39 -16.42
CA GLY A 43 -4.70 -18.62 -15.15
C GLY A 43 -5.50 -17.39 -14.72
N GLY A 44 -6.75 -17.61 -14.32
CA GLY A 44 -7.67 -16.55 -13.90
C GLY A 44 -8.21 -16.77 -12.49
N TYR A 45 -9.04 -15.83 -12.05
CA TYR A 45 -9.79 -15.92 -10.80
C TYR A 45 -11.27 -15.81 -11.13
N LYS A 46 -12.09 -16.65 -10.50
CA LYS A 46 -13.54 -16.61 -10.60
C LYS A 46 -14.08 -15.64 -9.55
N GLY A 47 -15.02 -14.80 -9.97
CA GLY A 47 -15.65 -13.79 -9.14
C GLY A 47 -15.07 -12.39 -9.38
N GLU A 48 -15.91 -11.40 -9.17
CA GLU A 48 -15.51 -10.00 -9.25
C GLU A 48 -14.64 -9.64 -8.04
N LYS A 49 -13.65 -8.77 -8.26
CA LYS A 49 -12.96 -8.15 -7.13
C LYS A 49 -13.96 -7.24 -6.44
N SER A 50 -14.17 -7.43 -5.14
CA SER A 50 -15.03 -6.54 -4.38
C SER A 50 -14.60 -5.08 -4.58
N PRO A 51 -15.52 -4.16 -4.92
CA PRO A 51 -15.22 -2.74 -5.01
C PRO A 51 -14.76 -2.15 -3.66
N SER A 52 -15.09 -2.82 -2.55
CA SER A 52 -14.65 -2.46 -1.18
C SER A 52 -13.26 -3.01 -0.80
N ASN A 53 -12.45 -3.45 -1.76
CA ASN A 53 -11.08 -3.88 -1.49
C ASN A 53 -10.21 -2.68 -1.08
N THR A 54 -10.12 -2.45 0.23
CA THR A 54 -9.40 -1.32 0.85
C THR A 54 -7.94 -1.26 0.43
N LEU A 55 -7.25 -2.40 0.32
CA LEU A 55 -5.85 -2.45 -0.13
C LEU A 55 -5.70 -1.94 -1.57
N SER A 56 -6.58 -2.38 -2.48
CA SER A 56 -6.56 -1.89 -3.87
C SER A 56 -6.90 -0.41 -3.95
N GLN A 57 -7.81 0.09 -3.11
CA GLN A 57 -8.12 1.51 -3.04
C GLN A 57 -6.90 2.30 -2.53
N TRP A 58 -6.27 1.83 -1.45
CA TRP A 58 -5.08 2.42 -0.85
C TRP A 58 -3.89 2.49 -1.82
N THR A 59 -3.62 1.43 -2.58
CA THR A 59 -2.54 1.40 -3.59
C THR A 59 -2.80 2.35 -4.77
N LYS A 60 -4.06 2.65 -5.09
CA LYS A 60 -4.43 3.57 -6.17
C LYS A 60 -4.42 5.04 -5.74
N GLN A 61 -4.32 5.32 -4.44
CA GLN A 61 -4.24 6.69 -3.97
C GLN A 61 -2.93 7.33 -4.45
N ASP A 62 -2.98 8.60 -4.79
CA ASP A 62 -1.78 9.40 -5.04
C ASP A 62 -1.15 9.78 -3.69
N TRP A 63 0.03 9.24 -3.38
CA TRP A 63 0.75 9.51 -2.15
C TRP A 63 1.90 10.46 -2.40
N ARG A 64 1.92 11.59 -1.67
CA ARG A 64 2.92 12.64 -1.87
C ARG A 64 3.18 13.45 -0.60
N THR A 65 4.15 14.35 -0.67
CA THR A 65 4.28 15.49 0.26
C THR A 65 3.57 16.69 -0.33
N LYS A 66 3.27 17.71 0.50
CA LYS A 66 2.65 18.95 0.03
C LYS A 66 3.55 19.71 -0.95
N SER A 67 4.86 19.73 -0.70
CA SER A 67 5.84 20.38 -1.59
C SER A 67 6.20 19.57 -2.84
N GLY A 68 5.84 18.28 -2.91
CA GLY A 68 6.28 17.36 -3.96
C GLY A 68 7.73 16.87 -3.79
N LYS A 69 8.48 17.43 -2.85
CA LYS A 69 9.86 17.00 -2.55
C LYS A 69 9.88 15.74 -1.68
N PRO A 70 10.94 14.92 -1.75
CA PRO A 70 11.07 13.74 -0.90
C PRO A 70 10.89 14.06 0.59
N SER A 71 10.00 13.30 1.25
CA SER A 71 9.79 13.35 2.71
C SER A 71 11.09 13.11 3.50
N LYS A 72 12.05 12.42 2.87
CA LYS A 72 13.38 12.17 3.43
C LYS A 72 14.20 13.46 3.60
N GLU A 73 14.05 14.41 2.68
CA GLU A 73 14.81 15.66 2.66
C GLU A 73 14.12 16.75 3.47
N THR A 74 12.81 16.90 3.29
CA THR A 74 12.06 18.01 3.90
C THR A 74 11.56 17.71 5.31
N GLY A 75 11.55 16.44 5.71
CA GLY A 75 10.90 15.99 6.94
C GLY A 75 9.38 16.11 6.92
N GLU A 76 8.79 16.52 5.79
CA GLU A 76 7.34 16.62 5.62
C GLU A 76 6.63 15.29 5.76
N ARG A 77 5.35 15.31 6.12
CA ARG A 77 4.58 14.07 6.21
C ARG A 77 4.13 13.62 4.82
N TYR A 78 4.35 12.33 4.57
CA TYR A 78 3.88 11.64 3.36
C TYR A 78 2.45 11.17 3.60
N LEU A 79 1.50 11.65 2.79
CA LEU A 79 0.06 11.44 2.97
C LEU A 79 -0.62 11.28 1.60
N PRO A 80 -1.85 10.74 1.54
CA PRO A 80 -2.65 10.80 0.32
C PRO A 80 -2.90 12.25 -0.11
N ALA A 81 -2.85 12.54 -1.41
CA ALA A 81 -3.07 13.87 -1.97
C ALA A 81 -4.42 14.46 -1.54
N LYS A 82 -5.48 13.64 -1.51
CA LYS A 82 -6.80 14.04 -1.01
C LYS A 82 -6.78 14.47 0.46
N ALA A 83 -6.02 13.77 1.30
CA ALA A 83 -5.85 14.14 2.69
C ALA A 83 -5.09 15.47 2.82
N ILE A 84 -4.04 15.68 2.02
CA ILE A 84 -3.28 16.94 2.00
C ILE A 84 -4.19 18.12 1.62
N GLN A 85 -5.04 17.95 0.61
CA GLN A 85 -6.00 18.97 0.16
C GLN A 85 -7.04 19.31 1.23
N ALA A 86 -7.45 18.32 2.04
CA ALA A 86 -8.41 18.52 3.12
C ALA A 86 -7.81 19.25 4.34
N LEU A 87 -6.48 19.23 4.51
CA LEU A 87 -5.81 19.85 5.64
C LEU A 87 -5.55 21.33 5.39
N THR A 88 -5.75 22.16 6.43
CA THR A 88 -5.30 23.54 6.37
C THR A 88 -3.77 23.60 6.38
N PRO A 89 -3.15 24.70 5.89
CA PRO A 89 -1.71 24.88 5.96
C PRO A 89 -1.14 24.71 7.38
N ALA A 90 -1.87 25.19 8.40
CA ALA A 90 -1.49 25.07 9.80
C ALA A 90 -1.55 23.61 10.30
N GLU A 91 -2.59 22.85 9.93
CA GLU A 91 -2.71 21.43 10.29
C GLU A 91 -1.58 20.60 9.66
N TYR A 92 -1.31 20.82 8.37
CA TYR A 92 -0.21 20.12 7.68
C TYR A 92 1.16 20.47 8.28
N ALA A 93 1.37 21.75 8.64
CA ALA A 93 2.58 22.17 9.33
C ALA A 93 2.71 21.50 10.70
N ALA A 94 1.62 21.41 11.49
CA ALA A 94 1.62 20.76 12.79
C ALA A 94 1.97 19.26 12.70
N THR A 95 1.41 18.54 11.73
CA THR A 95 1.71 17.10 11.56
C THR A 95 3.13 16.85 11.08
N SER A 96 3.70 17.77 10.29
CA SER A 96 5.10 17.74 9.84
C SER A 96 6.06 18.11 10.99
N ARG A 97 5.71 19.09 11.82
CA ARG A 97 6.47 19.41 13.06
C ARG A 97 6.51 18.21 14.00
N ALA A 98 5.37 17.55 14.22
CA ALA A 98 5.31 16.34 15.04
C ALA A 98 6.22 15.23 14.47
N LYS A 99 6.21 15.01 13.14
CA LYS A 99 7.12 14.06 12.49
C LYS A 99 8.59 14.41 12.72
N ARG A 100 8.98 15.68 12.54
CA ARG A 100 10.35 16.14 12.75
C ARG A 100 10.80 15.96 14.20
N ALA A 101 9.94 16.31 15.16
CA ALA A 101 10.22 16.16 16.59
C ALA A 101 10.41 14.69 17.00
N GLY A 102 9.65 13.76 16.43
CA GLY A 102 9.77 12.33 16.74
C GLY A 102 10.85 11.58 15.96
N GLY A 103 11.90 12.27 15.50
CA GLY A 103 13.06 11.64 14.84
C GLY A 103 12.99 11.56 13.32
N GLY A 104 11.98 12.18 12.69
CA GLY A 104 11.97 12.38 11.24
C GLY A 104 11.71 11.12 10.42
N VAL A 105 12.68 10.73 9.58
CA VAL A 105 12.53 9.70 8.55
C VAL A 105 12.87 8.33 9.13
N GLY A 106 12.05 7.31 8.85
CA GLY A 106 12.27 5.96 9.37
C GLY A 106 11.81 5.75 10.83
N LYS A 107 11.29 6.80 11.48
CA LYS A 107 10.63 6.70 12.79
C LYS A 107 9.11 6.89 12.63
N THR A 108 8.34 5.98 13.20
CA THR A 108 6.87 6.07 13.19
C THR A 108 6.40 6.98 14.31
N VAL A 109 6.00 8.19 13.94
CA VAL A 109 5.48 9.20 14.89
C VAL A 109 3.97 9.36 14.72
N LYS A 110 3.24 9.23 15.83
CA LYS A 110 1.79 9.45 15.88
C LYS A 110 1.44 10.87 15.40
N GLN A 111 0.41 10.96 14.57
CA GLN A 111 -0.15 12.25 14.18
C GLN A 111 -0.94 12.85 15.36
N PRO A 112 -1.04 14.19 15.47
CA PRO A 112 -1.96 14.82 16.41
C PRO A 112 -3.37 14.26 16.25
N ALA A 113 -4.01 13.84 17.35
CA ALA A 113 -5.20 12.99 17.30
C ALA A 113 -6.36 13.56 16.46
N LYS A 114 -6.61 14.87 16.53
CA LYS A 114 -7.64 15.54 15.72
C LYS A 114 -7.34 15.45 14.21
N ILE A 115 -6.08 15.67 13.83
CA ILE A 115 -5.62 15.59 12.44
C ILE A 115 -5.63 14.14 11.95
N ALA A 116 -5.22 13.19 12.80
CA ALA A 116 -5.27 11.76 12.50
C ALA A 116 -6.69 11.30 12.14
N LYS A 117 -7.70 11.71 12.93
CA LYS A 117 -9.11 11.42 12.66
C LYS A 117 -9.59 12.00 11.34
N LYS A 118 -9.13 13.19 10.96
CA LYS A 118 -9.47 13.84 9.69
C LYS A 118 -8.84 13.10 8.51
N VAL A 119 -7.54 12.78 8.60
CA VAL A 119 -6.80 12.05 7.57
C VAL A 119 -7.33 10.63 7.36
N ALA A 120 -7.76 9.95 8.43
CA ALA A 120 -8.30 8.59 8.37
C ALA A 120 -9.55 8.44 7.49
N ARG A 121 -10.26 9.53 7.16
CA ARG A 121 -11.41 9.51 6.25
C ARG A 121 -11.01 9.39 4.77
N TYR A 122 -9.71 9.53 4.48
CA TYR A 122 -9.16 9.54 3.12
C TYR A 122 -8.29 8.31 2.82
N THR A 123 -8.16 7.38 3.77
CA THR A 123 -7.35 6.15 3.68
C THR A 123 -8.19 4.94 4.03
#